data_AF-A0A6N7X5U1-F1
#
_entry.id   AF-A0A6N7X5U1-F1
#
_cell.length_a   1.000
_cell.length_b   1.000
_cell.length_c   1.000
_cell.angle_alpha   90.00
_cell.angle_beta   90.00
_cell.angle_gamma   90.00
#
_symmetry.space_group_name_H-M   'P 1'
#
loop_
_entity.id
_entity.type
_entity.pdbx_description
1 polymer ?
#
loop_
_entity_poly.entity_id
_entity_poly.type
_entity_poly.pdbx_seq_one_letter_code
_entity_poly.pdbx_strand_id
1 'polypeptide(L)'
;MAEAAVETTQTQRFNSNTTKDWPDWTKTIADLIVSRKLEVKIPVKTEFKLELTDISQNDIEIKDNVLTFKNPLTVKVDSQKEGGLEILSSSSGIVDKTVDVVTSNKKAMEFLDEKSQNAIYKTSNNVMAQEKYQKKVAKYASQDLEKLLNLKSDDKISVKINVSDLKFENIDPKE
;
A
#
# COMPACT_ATOMS: atom_id res chain seq x y z
N MET A 1 9.50 14.92 7.29
CA MET A 1 9.11 13.75 6.47
C MET A 1 7.60 13.74 6.47
N ALA A 2 6.97 14.04 5.34
CA ALA A 2 5.52 14.13 5.23
C ALA A 2 4.97 12.73 4.97
N GLU A 3 4.62 12.03 6.06
CA GLU A 3 4.25 10.62 6.00
C GLU A 3 2.75 10.49 6.22
N ALA A 4 2.02 10.20 5.14
CA ALA A 4 0.64 9.75 5.25
C ALA A 4 0.68 8.22 5.26
N ALA A 5 0.39 7.60 6.39
CA ALA A 5 0.14 6.17 6.46
C ALA A 5 -1.38 5.90 6.34
N VAL A 6 -1.74 4.83 5.65
CA VAL A 6 -3.10 4.33 5.53
C VAL A 6 -3.11 2.85 5.82
N GLU A 7 -3.86 2.45 6.83
CA GLU A 7 -4.12 1.04 7.14
C GLU A 7 -5.33 0.55 6.34
N THR A 8 -5.17 -0.56 5.64
CA THR A 8 -6.23 -1.24 4.90
C THR A 8 -6.14 -2.75 5.09
N THR A 9 -7.19 -3.46 4.70
CA THR A 9 -7.18 -4.92 4.65
C THR A 9 -7.58 -5.36 3.26
N GLN A 10 -6.86 -6.34 2.73
CA GLN A 10 -7.10 -6.88 1.40
C GLN A 10 -7.27 -8.39 1.46
N THR A 11 -8.20 -8.87 0.65
CA THR A 11 -8.57 -10.27 0.62
C THR A 11 -8.04 -10.92 -0.65
N GLN A 12 -7.26 -11.97 -0.48
CA GLN A 12 -6.78 -12.80 -1.58
C GLN A 12 -7.53 -14.14 -1.60
N ARG A 13 -8.10 -14.45 -2.75
CA ARG A 13 -8.65 -15.77 -3.07
C ARG A 13 -7.63 -16.55 -3.88
N PHE A 14 -7.34 -17.77 -3.46
CA PHE A 14 -6.55 -18.71 -4.25
C PHE A 14 -7.49 -19.69 -4.96
N ASN A 15 -7.18 -20.01 -6.21
CA ASN A 15 -7.92 -20.94 -7.04
C ASN A 15 -6.97 -21.98 -7.68
N SER A 16 -7.53 -22.93 -8.42
CA SER A 16 -6.75 -23.99 -9.09
C SER A 16 -5.68 -23.46 -10.04
N ASN A 17 -5.91 -22.30 -10.67
CA ASN A 17 -4.93 -21.71 -11.58
C ASN A 17 -3.79 -21.04 -10.82
N THR A 18 -4.06 -20.38 -9.69
CA THR A 18 -3.04 -19.70 -8.88
C THR A 18 -2.21 -20.66 -8.01
N THR A 19 -2.64 -21.92 -7.88
CA THR A 19 -2.00 -22.94 -7.03
C THR A 19 -1.31 -24.05 -7.84
N LYS A 20 -1.49 -24.07 -9.16
CA LYS A 20 -1.00 -25.13 -10.04
C LYS A 20 0.51 -25.31 -10.00
N ASP A 21 1.24 -24.21 -9.88
CA ASP A 21 2.71 -24.18 -9.92
C ASP A 21 3.33 -24.24 -8.53
N TRP A 22 2.55 -24.54 -7.50
CA TRP A 22 3.07 -24.62 -6.14
C TRP A 22 3.88 -25.92 -5.93
N PRO A 23 4.89 -25.89 -5.05
CA PRO A 23 5.69 -27.07 -4.75
C PRO A 23 4.84 -28.24 -4.23
N ASP A 24 5.23 -29.48 -4.54
CA ASP A 24 4.46 -30.68 -4.18
C ASP A 24 4.13 -30.79 -2.69
N TRP A 25 5.02 -30.32 -1.81
CA TRP A 25 4.82 -30.32 -0.37
C TRP A 25 3.61 -29.47 0.08
N THR A 26 3.13 -28.56 -0.77
CA THR A 26 1.99 -27.68 -0.50
C THR A 26 0.66 -28.18 -1.07
N LYS A 27 0.66 -29.26 -1.87
CA LYS A 27 -0.55 -29.74 -2.59
C LYS A 27 -1.76 -29.91 -1.68
N THR A 28 -1.57 -30.53 -0.52
CA THR A 28 -2.66 -30.72 0.46
C THR A 28 -3.24 -29.40 0.99
N ILE A 29 -2.40 -28.36 1.13
CA ILE A 29 -2.82 -27.02 1.56
C ILE A 29 -3.53 -26.30 0.41
N ALA A 30 -2.98 -26.38 -0.80
CA ALA A 30 -3.58 -25.82 -2.01
C ALA A 30 -4.97 -26.39 -2.28
N ASP A 31 -5.10 -27.72 -2.31
CA ASP A 31 -6.37 -28.42 -2.54
C ASP A 31 -7.41 -28.02 -1.51
N LEU A 32 -7.00 -27.85 -0.25
CA LEU A 32 -7.88 -27.40 0.83
C LEU A 32 -8.37 -25.97 0.61
N ILE A 33 -7.47 -25.03 0.32
CA ILE A 33 -7.81 -23.62 0.08
C ILE A 33 -8.75 -23.49 -1.11
N VAL A 34 -8.48 -24.22 -2.21
CA VAL A 34 -9.28 -24.17 -3.43
C VAL A 34 -10.65 -24.83 -3.22
N SER A 35 -10.71 -26.04 -2.66
CA SER A 35 -11.96 -26.78 -2.45
C SER A 35 -12.92 -26.06 -1.51
N ARG A 36 -12.37 -25.44 -0.46
CA ARG A 36 -13.16 -24.70 0.54
C ARG A 36 -13.32 -23.23 0.19
N LYS A 37 -12.72 -22.71 -0.87
CA LYS A 37 -12.74 -21.28 -1.23
C LYS A 37 -12.32 -20.40 -0.04
N LEU A 38 -11.28 -20.81 0.69
CA LEU A 38 -10.76 -20.03 1.80
C LEU A 38 -10.22 -18.70 1.28
N GLU A 39 -10.50 -17.63 2.01
CA GLU A 39 -9.98 -16.32 1.69
C GLU A 39 -8.94 -15.93 2.73
N VAL A 40 -7.83 -15.36 2.29
CA VAL A 40 -6.81 -14.85 3.21
C VAL A 40 -6.93 -13.35 3.25
N LYS A 41 -7.17 -12.82 4.45
CA LYS A 41 -7.19 -11.40 4.74
C LYS A 41 -5.79 -10.99 5.19
N ILE A 42 -5.27 -9.99 4.49
CA ILE A 42 -3.92 -9.47 4.63
C ILE A 42 -4.08 -8.04 5.14
N PRO A 43 -3.68 -7.75 6.40
CA PRO A 43 -3.57 -6.38 6.86
C PRO A 43 -2.38 -5.70 6.18
N VAL A 44 -2.64 -4.58 5.52
CA VAL A 44 -1.66 -3.87 4.71
C VAL A 44 -1.65 -2.40 5.10
N LYS A 45 -0.47 -1.90 5.43
CA LYS A 45 -0.20 -0.49 5.64
C LYS A 45 0.44 0.07 4.38
N THR A 46 -0.18 1.12 3.83
CA THR A 46 0.35 1.85 2.68
C THR A 46 0.96 3.16 3.15
N GLU A 47 2.21 3.38 2.79
CA GLU A 47 2.97 4.61 3.00
C GLU A 47 3.08 5.41 1.72
N PHE A 48 2.97 6.72 1.84
CA PHE A 48 3.16 7.68 0.76
C PHE A 48 4.39 8.53 1.04
N LYS A 49 5.36 8.52 0.13
CA LYS A 49 6.64 9.24 0.26
C LYS A 49 6.80 10.20 -0.90
N LEU A 50 6.84 11.50 -0.60
CA LEU A 50 7.09 12.55 -1.59
C LEU A 50 8.59 12.58 -1.94
N GLU A 51 8.89 12.47 -3.24
CA GLU A 51 10.26 12.54 -3.76
C GLU A 51 10.63 13.98 -4.10
N LEU A 52 11.70 14.48 -3.48
CA LEU A 52 12.19 15.86 -3.65
C LEU A 52 13.63 15.93 -4.17
N THR A 53 14.26 14.78 -4.42
CA THR A 53 15.71 14.64 -4.62
C THR A 53 16.22 15.35 -5.89
N ASP A 54 15.37 15.50 -6.90
CA ASP A 54 15.73 16.08 -8.21
C ASP A 54 15.03 17.42 -8.50
N ILE A 55 14.53 18.12 -7.46
CA ILE A 55 13.87 19.41 -7.63
C ILE A 55 14.91 20.54 -7.62
N SER A 56 14.93 21.32 -8.69
CA SER A 56 15.74 22.53 -8.79
C SER A 56 14.90 23.80 -8.65
N GLN A 57 15.56 24.95 -8.56
CA GLN A 57 14.87 26.25 -8.59
C GLN A 57 14.08 26.47 -9.89
N ASN A 58 14.47 25.84 -10.99
CA ASN A 58 13.75 25.97 -12.25
C ASN A 58 12.41 25.23 -12.24
N ASP A 59 12.23 24.27 -11.33
CA ASP A 59 11.03 23.44 -11.21
C ASP A 59 9.96 24.06 -10.30
N ILE A 60 10.30 25.15 -9.61
CA ILE A 60 9.40 25.86 -8.70
C ILE A 60 9.07 27.26 -9.23
N GLU A 61 7.93 27.77 -8.81
CA GLU A 61 7.53 29.15 -8.99
C GLU A 61 7.10 29.70 -7.63
N ILE A 62 7.55 30.91 -7.30
CA ILE A 62 7.10 31.62 -6.11
C ILE A 62 6.47 32.92 -6.59
N LYS A 63 5.18 33.07 -6.36
CA LYS A 63 4.42 34.27 -6.69
C LYS A 63 3.50 34.60 -5.53
N ASP A 64 3.45 35.88 -5.15
CA ASP A 64 2.64 36.37 -4.03
C ASP A 64 2.87 35.56 -2.73
N ASN A 65 4.14 35.21 -2.46
CA ASN A 65 4.60 34.36 -1.35
C ASN A 65 4.00 32.94 -1.33
N VAL A 66 3.49 32.45 -2.47
CA VAL A 66 3.01 31.08 -2.64
C VAL A 66 3.97 30.31 -3.53
N LEU A 67 4.52 29.21 -3.00
CA LEU A 67 5.30 28.25 -3.76
C LEU A 67 4.38 27.25 -4.45
N THR A 68 4.60 27.08 -5.76
CA THR A 68 4.00 26.07 -6.62
C THR A 68 5.09 25.33 -7.39
N PHE A 69 4.73 24.17 -7.94
CA PHE A 69 5.62 23.34 -8.76
C PHE A 69 5.18 23.40 -10.22
N LYS A 70 6.14 23.54 -11.13
CA LYS A 70 5.88 23.59 -12.58
C LYS A 70 5.63 22.20 -13.17
N ASN A 71 6.21 21.18 -12.55
CA ASN A 71 6.05 19.78 -12.92
C ASN A 71 5.45 19.00 -11.74
N PRO A 72 4.63 17.97 -11.99
CA PRO A 72 4.10 17.12 -10.93
C PRO A 72 5.21 16.45 -10.12
N LEU A 73 5.04 16.40 -8.81
CA LEU A 73 5.96 15.72 -7.88
C LEU A 73 5.64 14.24 -7.79
N THR A 74 6.67 13.40 -7.83
CA THR A 74 6.50 11.96 -7.65
C THR A 74 6.20 11.63 -6.20
N VAL A 75 5.15 10.85 -5.98
CA VAL A 75 4.81 10.23 -4.69
C VAL A 75 4.98 8.73 -4.86
N LYS A 76 5.99 8.19 -4.19
CA LYS A 76 6.21 6.74 -4.12
C LYS A 76 5.22 6.14 -3.12
N VAL A 77 4.51 5.13 -3.57
CA VAL A 77 3.52 4.39 -2.80
C VAL A 77 4.09 3.01 -2.56
N ASP A 78 4.29 2.70 -1.29
CA ASP A 78 4.84 1.44 -0.80
C ASP A 78 3.84 0.85 0.17
N SER A 79 3.49 -0.42 0.00
CA SER A 79 2.63 -1.14 0.91
C SER A 79 3.41 -2.25 1.59
N GLN A 80 3.22 -2.37 2.89
CA GLN A 80 3.82 -3.42 3.68
C GLN A 80 2.74 -4.13 4.49
N LYS A 81 2.91 -5.44 4.67
CA LYS A 81 2.03 -6.19 5.56
C LYS A 81 2.27 -5.72 6.99
N GLU A 82 1.18 -5.42 7.70
CA GLU A 82 1.22 -5.07 9.11
C GLU A 82 0.48 -6.13 9.93
N GLY A 83 1.21 -7.15 10.37
CA GLY A 83 0.67 -8.24 11.21
C GLY A 83 0.61 -9.60 10.53
N GLY A 84 -0.08 -10.55 11.15
CA GLY A 84 -0.27 -11.89 10.63
C GLY A 84 -1.34 -11.94 9.53
N LEU A 85 -1.25 -12.95 8.66
CA LEU A 85 -2.36 -13.28 7.77
C LEU A 85 -3.52 -13.88 8.57
N GLU A 86 -4.74 -13.48 8.24
CA GLU A 86 -5.96 -14.06 8.81
C GLU A 86 -6.66 -14.90 7.75
N ILE A 87 -6.90 -16.18 8.01
CA ILE A 87 -7.74 -17.01 7.13
C ILE A 87 -9.20 -16.73 7.47
N LEU A 88 -9.95 -16.14 6.53
CA LEU A 88 -11.39 -15.99 6.63
C LEU A 88 -12.08 -17.29 6.22
N SER A 89 -13.01 -17.75 7.05
CA SER A 89 -13.83 -18.92 6.78
C SER A 89 -14.77 -18.68 5.58
N SER A 90 -15.00 -19.72 4.80
CA SER A 90 -15.90 -19.70 3.64
C SER A 90 -17.37 -20.02 4.00
N SER A 91 -18.20 -20.11 2.95
CA SER A 91 -19.67 -20.01 2.88
C SER A 91 -20.53 -21.01 3.69
N SER A 92 -20.07 -21.52 4.82
CA SER A 92 -20.88 -22.41 5.68
C SER A 92 -20.79 -22.13 7.19
N GLY A 93 -20.09 -21.08 7.62
CA GLY A 93 -20.14 -20.60 9.02
C GLY A 93 -19.46 -21.50 10.06
N ILE A 94 -18.76 -22.56 9.65
CA ILE A 94 -17.98 -23.42 10.54
C ILE A 94 -16.50 -23.10 10.32
N VAL A 95 -15.88 -22.49 11.33
CA VAL A 95 -14.44 -22.46 11.47
C VAL A 95 -14.03 -23.88 11.88
N ASP A 96 -13.57 -24.66 10.90
CA ASP A 96 -13.31 -26.09 11.04
C ASP A 96 -11.88 -26.33 11.57
N LYS A 97 -11.64 -27.50 12.20
CA LYS A 97 -10.31 -27.95 12.68
C LYS A 97 -9.23 -27.89 11.60
N THR A 98 -9.64 -27.86 10.34
CA THR A 98 -8.77 -27.75 9.17
C THR A 98 -8.20 -26.34 8.98
N VAL A 99 -8.92 -25.28 9.32
CA VAL A 99 -8.36 -23.92 9.39
C VAL A 99 -7.30 -23.87 10.48
N ASP A 100 -7.56 -24.47 11.64
CA ASP A 100 -6.58 -24.58 12.74
C ASP A 100 -5.32 -25.32 12.30
N VAL A 101 -5.42 -26.39 11.51
CA VAL A 101 -4.25 -27.12 11.00
C VAL A 101 -3.39 -26.25 10.07
N VAL A 102 -4.00 -25.41 9.23
CA VAL A 102 -3.26 -24.50 8.35
C VAL A 102 -2.64 -23.35 9.15
N THR A 103 -3.41 -22.71 10.03
CA THR A 103 -2.92 -21.57 10.83
C THR A 103 -1.89 -21.98 11.88
N SER A 104 -1.96 -23.20 12.41
CA SER A 104 -0.97 -23.76 13.35
C SER A 104 0.33 -24.16 12.64
N ASN A 105 0.30 -24.35 11.31
CA ASN A 105 1.48 -24.73 10.55
C ASN A 105 2.24 -23.49 10.07
N LYS A 106 3.30 -23.14 10.79
CA LYS A 106 4.17 -22.01 10.48
C LYS A 106 4.67 -22.01 9.03
N LYS A 107 5.06 -23.16 8.48
CA LYS A 107 5.57 -23.28 7.11
C LYS A 107 4.48 -23.00 6.06
N ALA A 108 3.24 -23.40 6.35
CA ALA A 108 2.10 -23.08 5.49
C ALA A 108 1.79 -21.58 5.51
N MET A 109 1.78 -20.97 6.70
CA MET A 109 1.54 -19.54 6.86
C MET A 109 2.62 -18.69 6.19
N GLU A 110 3.90 -19.05 6.33
CA GLU A 110 5.01 -18.37 5.63
C GLU A 110 4.89 -18.47 4.11
N PHE A 111 4.50 -19.63 3.59
CA PHE A 111 4.31 -19.80 2.15
C PHE A 111 3.11 -19.01 1.62
N LEU A 112 1.99 -18.98 2.35
CA LEU A 112 0.84 -18.14 1.98
C LEU A 112 1.19 -16.67 2.03
N ASP A 113 2.04 -16.26 2.98
CA ASP A 113 2.56 -14.90 3.09
C ASP A 113 3.38 -14.49 1.88
N GLU A 114 4.27 -15.37 1.42
CA GLU A 114 5.03 -15.17 0.20
C GLU A 114 4.09 -15.00 -1.02
N LYS A 115 3.08 -15.87 -1.15
CA LYS A 115 2.13 -15.80 -2.27
C LYS A 115 1.10 -14.67 -2.15
N SER A 116 1.13 -13.91 -1.07
CA SER A 116 0.28 -12.74 -0.83
C SER A 116 0.88 -11.43 -1.32
N GLN A 117 2.08 -11.43 -1.92
CA GLN A 117 2.73 -10.22 -2.44
C GLN A 117 1.91 -9.52 -3.54
N ASN A 118 1.24 -10.29 -4.40
CA ASN A 118 0.33 -9.70 -5.41
C ASN A 118 -0.83 -8.90 -4.77
N ALA A 119 -1.32 -9.30 -3.58
CA ALA A 119 -2.33 -8.51 -2.89
C ALA A 119 -1.75 -7.21 -2.33
N ILE A 120 -0.50 -7.21 -1.87
CA ILE A 120 0.21 -5.98 -1.45
C ILE A 120 0.31 -5.01 -2.63
N TYR A 121 0.84 -5.46 -3.78
CA TYR A 121 0.91 -4.66 -5.00
C TYR A 121 -0.47 -4.11 -5.44
N LYS A 122 -1.53 -4.92 -5.36
CA LYS A 122 -2.91 -4.47 -5.65
C LYS A 122 -3.44 -3.47 -4.64
N THR A 123 -3.02 -3.56 -3.38
CA THR A 123 -3.38 -2.61 -2.32
C THR A 123 -2.87 -1.23 -2.66
N SER A 124 -1.57 -1.08 -2.95
CA SER A 124 -0.99 0.20 -3.34
C SER A 124 -1.71 0.81 -4.53
N ASN A 125 -1.99 0.02 -5.58
CA ASN A 125 -2.74 0.50 -6.74
C ASN A 125 -4.16 0.98 -6.39
N ASN A 126 -4.86 0.26 -5.53
CA ASN A 126 -6.21 0.63 -5.11
C ASN A 126 -6.19 1.89 -4.24
N VAL A 127 -5.32 1.93 -3.23
CA VAL A 127 -5.18 3.03 -2.30
C VAL A 127 -4.73 4.31 -3.02
N MET A 128 -3.73 4.24 -3.90
CA MET A 128 -3.26 5.42 -4.64
C MET A 128 -4.26 5.94 -5.68
N ALA A 129 -5.19 5.10 -6.16
CA ALA A 129 -6.23 5.51 -7.10
C ALA A 129 -7.43 6.20 -6.42
N GLN A 130 -7.56 6.11 -5.08
CA GLN A 130 -8.69 6.72 -4.38
C GLN A 130 -8.45 8.22 -4.13
N GLU A 131 -9.35 9.04 -4.65
CA GLU A 131 -9.30 10.51 -4.54
C GLU A 131 -9.14 10.99 -3.09
N LYS A 132 -9.79 10.31 -2.12
CA LYS A 132 -9.69 10.66 -0.69
C LYS A 132 -8.24 10.61 -0.17
N TYR A 133 -7.45 9.64 -0.62
CA TYR A 133 -6.06 9.47 -0.19
C TYR A 133 -5.14 10.42 -0.97
N GLN A 134 -5.40 10.63 -2.27
CA GLN A 134 -4.67 11.63 -3.06
C GLN A 134 -4.81 13.03 -2.46
N LYS A 135 -6.03 13.45 -2.08
CA LYS A 135 -6.29 14.72 -1.39
C LYS A 135 -5.59 14.80 -0.03
N LYS A 136 -5.58 13.70 0.73
CA LYS A 136 -4.90 13.60 2.03
C LYS A 136 -3.39 13.81 1.86
N VAL A 137 -2.78 13.16 0.86
CA VAL A 137 -1.35 13.31 0.55
C VAL A 137 -1.02 14.74 0.13
N ALA A 138 -1.77 15.34 -0.82
CA ALA A 138 -1.54 16.71 -1.26
C ALA A 138 -1.62 17.74 -0.10
N LYS A 139 -2.60 17.55 0.80
CA LYS A 139 -2.74 18.38 2.00
C LYS A 139 -1.52 18.27 2.93
N TYR A 140 -1.12 17.06 3.30
CA TYR A 140 0.01 16.88 4.22
C TYR A 140 1.34 17.29 3.60
N ALA A 141 1.55 16.98 2.32
CA ALA A 141 2.72 17.45 1.57
C ALA A 141 2.83 18.98 1.62
N SER A 142 1.73 19.69 1.34
CA SER A 142 1.69 21.16 1.43
C SER A 142 2.06 21.64 2.84
N GLN A 143 1.41 21.10 3.87
CA GLN A 143 1.59 21.53 5.25
C GLN A 143 3.00 21.28 5.77
N ASP A 144 3.60 20.13 5.45
CA ASP A 144 4.90 19.77 5.98
C ASP A 144 6.04 20.45 5.23
N LEU A 145 5.89 20.68 3.92
CA LEU A 145 6.81 21.55 3.17
C LEU A 145 6.73 22.99 3.65
N GLU A 146 5.53 23.52 3.86
CA GLU A 146 5.35 24.88 4.39
C GLU A 146 6.00 25.06 5.76
N LYS A 147 5.79 24.10 6.67
CA LYS A 147 6.48 24.10 7.98
C LYS A 147 7.99 24.08 7.79
N LEU A 148 8.51 23.19 6.93
CA LEU A 148 9.94 23.02 6.70
C LEU A 148 10.59 24.31 6.18
N LEU A 149 9.97 24.95 5.18
CA LEU A 149 10.48 26.18 4.58
C LEU A 149 10.43 27.37 5.56
N ASN A 150 9.47 27.38 6.48
CA ASN A 150 9.26 28.47 7.43
C ASN A 150 9.88 28.22 8.82
N LEU A 151 10.66 27.15 9.02
CA LEU A 151 11.23 26.79 10.34
C LEU A 151 12.04 27.91 11.00
N LYS A 152 12.65 28.80 10.21
CA LYS A 152 13.51 29.90 10.67
C LYS A 152 13.37 31.15 9.79
N SER A 153 12.20 31.38 9.20
CA SER A 153 11.96 32.52 8.32
C SER A 153 10.99 33.51 8.97
N ASP A 154 11.36 34.78 9.01
CA ASP A 154 10.46 35.87 9.39
C ASP A 154 9.42 36.13 8.29
N ASP A 155 9.83 35.98 7.03
CA ASP A 155 8.95 36.04 5.85
C ASP A 155 8.41 34.65 5.53
N LYS A 156 7.11 34.46 5.76
CA LYS A 156 6.45 33.16 5.56
C LYS A 156 6.10 32.93 4.11
N ILE A 157 6.49 31.77 3.58
CA ILE A 157 6.09 31.27 2.27
C ILE A 157 5.00 30.23 2.48
N SER A 158 3.88 30.35 1.77
CA SER A 158 2.83 29.32 1.76
C SER A 158 3.14 28.30 0.67
N VAL A 159 2.82 27.03 0.90
CA VAL A 159 3.00 25.98 -0.12
C VAL A 159 1.64 25.47 -0.59
N LYS A 160 1.43 25.45 -1.90
CA LYS A 160 0.19 24.92 -2.50
C LYS A 160 0.49 23.73 -3.39
N ILE A 161 0.03 22.55 -2.96
CA ILE A 161 0.04 21.32 -3.76
C ILE A 161 -1.40 20.84 -3.90
N ASN A 162 -1.84 20.69 -5.15
CA ASN A 162 -3.08 20.05 -5.51
C ASN A 162 -2.82 18.61 -5.98
N VAL A 163 -3.87 17.81 -6.13
CA VAL A 163 -3.75 16.44 -6.65
C VAL A 163 -3.15 16.40 -8.07
N SER A 164 -3.46 17.40 -8.91
CA SER A 164 -2.88 17.55 -10.25
C SER A 164 -1.36 17.74 -10.24
N ASP A 165 -0.82 18.19 -9.11
CA ASP A 165 0.59 18.53 -8.95
C ASP A 165 1.36 17.31 -8.40
N LEU A 166 0.71 16.14 -8.33
CA LEU A 166 1.28 14.89 -7.84
C LEU A 166 1.15 13.78 -8.89
N LYS A 167 2.20 12.98 -9.02
CA LYS A 167 2.22 11.72 -9.77
C LYS A 167 2.44 10.57 -8.79
N PHE A 168 1.50 9.65 -8.69
CA PHE A 168 1.61 8.50 -7.80
C PHE A 168 2.26 7.32 -8.53
N GLU A 169 3.24 6.68 -7.90
CA GLU A 169 3.99 5.56 -8.45
C GLU A 169 4.05 4.42 -7.43
N ASN A 170 3.51 3.26 -7.80
CA ASN A 170 3.60 2.06 -6.98
C ASN A 170 5.00 1.46 -7.12
N ILE A 171 5.72 1.36 -6.00
CA ILE A 171 7.07 0.78 -5.96
C ILE A 171 7.10 -0.65 -5.41
N ASP A 172 5.93 -1.21 -5.08
CA ASP A 172 5.84 -2.61 -4.66
C ASP A 172 6.28 -3.53 -5.81
N PRO A 173 6.99 -4.63 -5.51
CA PRO A 173 7.34 -5.60 -6.52
C PRO A 173 6.08 -6.24 -7.11
N LYS A 174 6.03 -6.29 -8.45
CA LYS A 174 5.00 -7.04 -9.17
C LYS A 174 5.50 -8.45 -9.43
N GLU A 175 4.82 -9.45 -8.85
CA GLU A 175 4.99 -10.87 -9.21
C GLU A 175 4.48 -11.19 -10.61
#